data_AF-A0A0B1SBX6-F1
#
_entry.id   AF-A0A0B1SBX6-F1
#
_cell.length_a   1.000
_cell.length_b   1.000
_cell.length_c   1.000
_cell.angle_alpha   90.00
_cell.angle_beta   90.00
_cell.angle_gamma   90.00
#
_symmetry.space_group_name_H-M   'P 1'
#
loop_
_entity.id
_entity.type
_entity.pdbx_description
1 polymer ?
#
loop_
_entity_poly.entity_id
_entity_poly.type
_entity_poly.pdbx_seq_one_letter_code
_entity_poly.pdbx_strand_id
1 'polypeptide(L)'
;LQLCDVSVANDEGITALHNAICAGHYEIVKFLIEADADVNAQDSDGWTPLHCAASCNNLPMVRQLVEGGACVLASTLSDMETPVEKCEEDEEGYDGCLRYLTTAHNATGTINNGTVYAAYDYEAQFDDELTFKAGDELRVISKDDKEK
;
A
#
# COMPACT_ATOMS: atom_id res chain seq x y z
N LEU A 1 19.87 -4.87 -22.06
CA LEU A 1 19.21 -5.98 -21.34
C LEU A 1 17.85 -5.47 -20.98
N GLN A 2 16.79 -6.01 -21.58
CA GLN A 2 15.44 -5.72 -21.11
C GLN A 2 15.34 -6.46 -19.78
N LEU A 3 15.45 -5.72 -18.67
CA LEU A 3 15.15 -6.25 -17.35
C LEU A 3 13.72 -6.76 -17.45
N CYS A 4 13.49 -8.05 -17.20
CA CYS A 4 12.15 -8.59 -17.17
C CYS A 4 11.34 -7.77 -16.16
N ASP A 5 10.22 -7.22 -16.58
CA ASP A 5 9.28 -6.60 -15.67
C ASP A 5 8.82 -7.65 -14.66
N VAL A 6 9.20 -7.48 -13.39
CA VAL A 6 8.87 -8.41 -12.30
C VAL A 6 7.44 -8.20 -11.77
N SER A 7 6.76 -7.16 -12.26
CA SER A 7 5.40 -6.78 -11.87
C SER A 7 4.32 -7.36 -12.76
N VAL A 8 4.68 -8.20 -13.74
CA VAL A 8 3.71 -8.86 -14.62
C VAL A 8 2.71 -9.66 -13.79
N ALA A 9 1.43 -9.34 -13.97
CA ALA A 9 0.31 -10.00 -13.32
C ALA A 9 -0.26 -11.16 -14.16
N ASN A 10 -0.95 -12.08 -13.49
CA ASN A 10 -1.83 -13.05 -14.15
C ASN A 10 -3.17 -12.41 -14.58
N ASP A 11 -4.08 -13.21 -15.13
CA ASP A 11 -5.41 -12.75 -15.58
C ASP A 11 -6.30 -12.18 -14.44
N GLU A 12 -5.95 -12.44 -13.18
CA GLU A 12 -6.63 -11.93 -11.98
C GLU A 12 -5.92 -10.70 -11.39
N GLY A 13 -4.90 -10.16 -12.05
CA GLY A 13 -4.13 -9.03 -11.54
C GLY A 13 -3.11 -9.40 -10.44
N ILE A 14 -2.99 -10.68 -10.10
CA ILE A 14 -2.08 -11.18 -9.06
C ILE A 14 -0.65 -11.21 -9.61
N THR A 15 0.25 -10.50 -8.93
CA THR A 15 1.69 -10.44 -9.25
C THR A 15 2.51 -11.48 -8.48
N ALA A 16 3.79 -11.62 -8.82
CA ALA A 16 4.74 -12.43 -8.04
C ALA A 16 4.84 -11.94 -6.57
N LEU A 17 4.72 -10.63 -6.34
CA LEU A 17 4.80 -10.03 -5.01
C LEU A 17 3.61 -10.43 -4.13
N HIS A 18 2.38 -10.42 -4.68
CA HIS A 18 1.19 -10.93 -3.99
C HIS A 18 1.38 -12.37 -3.51
N ASN A 19 1.80 -13.26 -4.43
CA ASN A 19 2.03 -14.67 -4.13
C ASN A 19 3.10 -14.87 -3.06
N ALA A 20 4.21 -14.13 -3.13
CA ALA A 20 5.29 -14.23 -2.15
C ALA A 20 4.84 -13.83 -0.73
N ILE A 21 3.98 -12.82 -0.62
CA ILE A 21 3.42 -12.35 0.65
C ILE A 21 2.44 -13.38 1.23
N CYS A 22 1.46 -13.82 0.44
CA CYS A 22 0.49 -14.83 0.88
C CYS A 22 1.16 -16.16 1.28
N ALA A 23 2.30 -16.50 0.67
CA ALA A 23 3.09 -17.67 1.03
C ALA A 23 4.06 -17.44 2.21
N GLY A 24 4.17 -16.22 2.73
CA GLY A 24 5.08 -15.89 3.84
C GLY A 24 6.57 -15.92 3.47
N HIS A 25 6.92 -15.74 2.19
CA HIS A 25 8.28 -15.86 1.68
C HIS A 25 9.07 -14.54 1.73
N TYR A 26 9.49 -14.13 2.93
CA TYR A 26 10.16 -12.85 3.20
C TYR A 26 11.34 -12.51 2.27
N GLU A 27 12.25 -13.47 2.04
CA GLU A 27 13.43 -13.22 1.18
C GLU A 27 13.04 -12.96 -0.28
N ILE A 28 11.96 -13.59 -0.75
CA ILE A 28 11.43 -13.35 -2.10
C ILE A 28 10.77 -11.97 -2.16
N VAL A 29 9.97 -11.60 -1.14
CA VAL A 29 9.37 -10.27 -1.03
C VAL A 29 10.46 -9.19 -1.07
N LYS A 30 11.55 -9.38 -0.32
CA LYS A 30 12.69 -8.45 -0.30
C LYS A 30 13.35 -8.34 -1.67
N PHE A 31 13.66 -9.47 -2.28
CA PHE A 31 14.24 -9.51 -3.61
C PHE A 31 13.37 -8.80 -4.65
N LEU A 32 12.05 -9.01 -4.62
CA LEU A 32 11.12 -8.39 -5.56
C LEU A 32 11.05 -6.86 -5.38
N ILE A 33 10.99 -6.37 -4.14
CA ILE A 33 11.03 -4.92 -3.87
C ILE A 33 12.36 -4.31 -4.34
N GLU A 34 13.49 -4.97 -4.08
CA GLU A 34 14.81 -4.53 -4.56
C GLU A 34 14.95 -4.58 -6.09
N ALA A 35 14.10 -5.36 -6.77
CA ALA A 35 14.02 -5.46 -8.21
C ALA A 35 12.98 -4.51 -8.84
N ASP A 36 12.54 -3.48 -8.09
CA ASP A 36 11.54 -2.49 -8.50
C ASP A 36 10.17 -3.12 -8.87
N ALA A 37 9.76 -4.19 -8.18
CA ALA A 37 8.40 -4.67 -8.29
C ALA A 37 7.40 -3.61 -7.83
N ASP A 38 6.28 -3.48 -8.53
CA ASP A 38 5.19 -2.58 -8.17
C ASP A 38 4.55 -3.03 -6.85
N VAL A 39 4.94 -2.36 -5.77
CA VAL A 39 4.44 -2.57 -4.41
C VAL A 39 2.98 -2.16 -4.23
N ASN A 40 2.43 -1.42 -5.20
CA ASN A 40 1.05 -0.93 -5.22
C ASN A 40 0.20 -1.60 -6.30
N ALA A 41 0.71 -2.65 -6.96
CA ALA A 41 -0.05 -3.41 -7.95
C ALA A 41 -1.38 -3.87 -7.34
N GLN A 42 -2.47 -3.70 -8.10
CA GLN A 42 -3.80 -4.09 -7.68
C GLN A 42 -4.25 -5.35 -8.41
N ASP A 43 -4.78 -6.31 -7.66
CA ASP A 43 -5.51 -7.44 -8.23
C ASP A 43 -6.93 -7.03 -8.70
N SER A 44 -7.70 -7.99 -9.21
CA SER A 44 -9.05 -7.74 -9.72
C SER A 44 -10.05 -7.20 -8.68
N ASP A 45 -9.80 -7.43 -7.39
CA ASP A 45 -10.62 -6.92 -6.28
C ASP A 45 -10.02 -5.65 -5.66
N GLY A 46 -8.94 -5.11 -6.25
CA GLY A 46 -8.24 -3.93 -5.77
C GLY A 46 -7.30 -4.20 -4.60
N TRP A 47 -7.05 -5.46 -4.24
CA TRP A 47 -6.08 -5.78 -3.21
C TRP A 47 -4.68 -5.44 -3.70
N THR A 48 -3.91 -4.84 -2.80
CA THR A 48 -2.49 -4.57 -2.99
C THR A 48 -1.66 -5.54 -2.17
N PRO A 49 -0.35 -5.67 -2.44
CA PRO A 49 0.58 -6.39 -1.56
C PRO A 49 0.42 -6.07 -0.07
N LEU A 50 0.13 -4.80 0.27
CA LEU A 50 -0.05 -4.37 1.65
C LEU A 50 -1.35 -4.90 2.28
N HIS A 51 -2.43 -5.06 1.50
CA HIS A 51 -3.67 -5.71 1.97
C HIS A 51 -3.41 -7.17 2.33
N CYS A 52 -2.71 -7.92 1.45
CA CYS A 52 -2.35 -9.32 1.71
C CYS A 52 -1.47 -9.47 2.97
N ALA A 53 -0.51 -8.56 3.19
CA ALA A 53 0.33 -8.60 4.38
C ALA A 53 -0.45 -8.30 5.66
N ALA A 54 -1.42 -7.38 5.59
CA ALA A 54 -2.27 -7.02 6.71
C ALA A 54 -3.26 -8.14 7.08
N SER A 55 -3.88 -8.81 6.10
CA SER A 55 -4.77 -9.97 6.33
C SER A 55 -4.07 -11.16 6.96
N CYS A 56 -2.74 -11.24 6.85
CA CYS A 56 -1.94 -12.24 7.54
C CYS A 56 -1.34 -11.74 8.86
N ASN A 57 -1.71 -10.53 9.33
CA ASN A 57 -1.13 -9.84 10.49
C ASN A 57 0.41 -9.82 10.51
N ASN A 58 1.03 -9.85 9.33
CA ASN A 58 2.45 -10.05 9.19
C ASN A 58 3.20 -8.71 9.32
N LEU A 59 3.38 -8.25 10.57
CA LEU A 59 4.01 -6.96 10.86
C LEU A 59 5.39 -6.77 10.19
N PRO A 60 6.31 -7.76 10.15
CA PRO A 60 7.56 -7.59 9.43
C PRO A 60 7.36 -7.34 7.93
N MET A 61 6.44 -8.04 7.25
CA MET A 61 6.13 -7.77 5.83
C MET A 61 5.47 -6.40 5.64
N VAL A 62 4.52 -6.06 6.50
CA VAL A 62 3.85 -4.75 6.48
C VAL A 62 4.88 -3.61 6.56
N ARG A 63 5.84 -3.69 7.50
CA ARG A 63 6.90 -2.68 7.62
C ARG A 63 7.72 -2.60 6.34
N GLN A 64 8.14 -3.74 5.81
CA GLN A 64 8.97 -3.78 4.62
C GLN A 64 8.26 -3.18 3.40
N LEU A 65 6.96 -3.43 3.24
CA LEU A 65 6.16 -2.85 2.16
C LEU A 65 5.96 -1.34 2.33
N VAL A 66 5.65 -0.88 3.55
CA VAL A 66 5.51 0.56 3.84
C VAL A 66 6.82 1.30 3.63
N GLU A 67 7.95 0.72 4.04
CA GLU A 67 9.30 1.25 3.77
C GLU A 67 9.64 1.23 2.27
N GLY A 68 9.08 0.28 1.52
CA GLY A 68 9.17 0.18 0.06
C GLY A 68 8.23 1.11 -0.72
N GLY A 69 7.43 1.95 -0.04
CA GLY A 69 6.54 2.91 -0.70
C GLY A 69 5.11 2.40 -0.95
N ALA A 70 4.68 1.36 -0.24
CA ALA A 70 3.29 0.90 -0.33
C ALA A 70 2.31 1.97 0.18
N CYS A 71 1.21 2.15 -0.54
CA CYS A 71 0.16 3.10 -0.23
C CYS A 71 -0.71 2.58 0.92
N VAL A 72 -0.54 3.18 2.10
CA VAL A 72 -1.30 2.82 3.32
C VAL A 72 -2.79 3.20 3.26
N LEU A 73 -3.19 3.99 2.26
CA LEU A 73 -4.56 4.48 2.07
C LEU A 73 -5.25 3.82 0.87
N ALA A 74 -4.62 2.85 0.20
CA ALA A 74 -5.27 2.13 -0.89
C ALA A 74 -6.54 1.46 -0.36
N SER A 75 -7.61 1.46 -1.15
CA SER A 75 -8.86 0.79 -0.81
C SER A 75 -9.16 -0.29 -1.83
N THR A 76 -9.67 -1.42 -1.37
CA THR A 76 -10.25 -2.46 -2.23
C THR A 76 -11.45 -1.94 -3.03
N LEU A 77 -11.81 -2.65 -4.09
CA LEU A 77 -12.97 -2.33 -4.93
C LEU A 77 -14.28 -2.92 -4.38
N SER A 78 -14.20 -4.05 -3.67
CA SER A 78 -15.36 -4.79 -3.18
C SER A 78 -16.05 -4.13 -1.99
N ASP A 79 -15.26 -3.70 -1.01
CA ASP A 79 -15.73 -3.22 0.30
C ASP A 79 -15.16 -1.85 0.68
N MET A 80 -14.28 -1.27 -0.15
CA MET A 80 -13.59 0.00 0.10
C MET A 80 -12.75 -0.02 1.40
N GLU A 81 -12.32 -1.20 1.81
CA GLU A 81 -11.48 -1.38 2.99
C GLU A 81 -10.02 -1.11 2.64
N THR A 82 -9.32 -0.48 3.58
CA THR A 82 -7.89 -0.20 3.56
C THR A 82 -7.09 -1.36 4.14
N PRO A 83 -5.75 -1.38 4.00
CA PRO A 83 -4.94 -2.40 4.64
C PRO A 83 -5.12 -2.45 6.17
N VAL A 84 -5.42 -1.32 6.82
CA VAL A 84 -5.70 -1.29 8.27
C VAL A 84 -6.89 -2.18 8.60
N GLU A 85 -7.97 -2.07 7.81
CA GLU A 85 -9.24 -2.76 8.01
C GLU A 85 -9.17 -4.25 7.66
N LYS A 86 -8.18 -4.66 6.85
CA LYS A 86 -7.91 -6.07 6.57
C LYS A 86 -7.16 -6.81 7.69
N CYS A 87 -6.76 -6.17 8.79
CA CYS A 87 -6.13 -6.90 9.92
C CYS A 87 -7.14 -7.86 10.59
N GLU A 88 -6.73 -9.11 10.83
CA GLU A 88 -7.62 -10.15 11.37
C GLU A 88 -7.57 -10.23 12.90
N GLU A 89 -8.66 -9.88 13.59
CA GLU A 89 -8.70 -9.78 15.07
C GLU A 89 -8.38 -11.09 15.81
N ASP A 90 -8.77 -12.22 15.23
CA ASP A 90 -8.64 -13.55 15.85
C ASP A 90 -7.28 -14.23 15.61
N GLU A 91 -6.38 -13.59 14.86
CA GLU A 91 -5.08 -14.15 14.46
C GLU A 91 -3.90 -13.50 15.20
N GLU A 92 -2.80 -14.25 15.35
CA GLU A 92 -1.60 -13.75 16.04
C GLU A 92 -1.00 -12.52 15.32
N GLY A 93 -0.53 -11.54 16.09
CA GLY A 93 0.12 -10.35 15.54
C GLY A 93 -0.82 -9.18 15.23
N TYR A 94 -2.13 -9.36 15.38
CA TYR A 94 -3.16 -8.33 15.14
C TYR A 94 -2.82 -6.98 15.77
N ASP A 95 -2.62 -6.91 17.10
CA ASP A 95 -2.32 -5.64 17.81
C ASP A 95 -1.10 -4.92 17.22
N GLY A 96 -0.06 -5.67 16.89
CA GLY A 96 1.18 -5.12 16.32
C GLY A 96 0.95 -4.54 14.93
N CYS A 97 0.24 -5.29 14.08
CA CYS A 97 -0.10 -4.90 12.71
C CYS A 97 -1.04 -3.69 12.70
N LEU A 98 -2.17 -3.80 13.39
CA LEU A 98 -3.19 -2.75 13.52
C LEU A 98 -2.59 -1.46 14.06
N ARG A 99 -1.82 -1.53 15.15
CA ARG A 99 -1.21 -0.34 15.74
C ARG A 99 -0.25 0.34 14.78
N TYR A 100 0.57 -0.43 14.06
CA TYR A 100 1.52 0.13 13.10
C TYR A 100 0.79 0.79 11.93
N LEU A 101 -0.15 0.08 11.29
CA LEU A 101 -0.90 0.59 10.14
C LEU A 101 -1.78 1.78 10.51
N THR A 102 -2.51 1.73 11.63
CA THR A 102 -3.29 2.88 12.13
C THR A 102 -2.41 4.09 12.37
N THR A 103 -1.22 3.89 12.95
CA THR A 103 -0.27 4.99 13.17
C THR A 103 0.21 5.57 11.84
N ALA A 104 0.58 4.71 10.88
CA ALA A 104 1.03 5.14 9.56
C ALA A 104 -0.08 5.92 8.82
N HIS A 105 -1.30 5.38 8.79
CA HIS A 105 -2.49 5.98 8.18
C HIS A 105 -2.76 7.39 8.73
N ASN A 106 -2.78 7.54 10.06
CA ASN A 106 -3.03 8.83 10.70
C ASN A 106 -1.87 9.82 10.50
N ALA A 107 -0.63 9.32 10.50
CA ALA A 107 0.57 10.12 10.32
C ALA A 107 0.79 10.61 8.87
N THR A 108 0.24 9.93 7.85
CA THR A 108 0.39 10.31 6.44
C THR A 108 0.05 11.79 6.24
N GLY A 109 0.96 12.61 5.71
CA GLY A 109 0.69 14.04 5.49
C GLY A 109 0.72 14.93 6.74
N THR A 110 1.07 14.42 7.92
CA THR A 110 1.35 15.23 9.13
C THR A 110 2.81 15.14 9.56
N ILE A 111 3.43 13.97 9.41
CA ILE A 111 4.86 13.78 9.61
C ILE A 111 5.67 14.25 8.40
N ASN A 112 7.01 14.27 8.50
CA ASN A 112 7.91 14.68 7.42
C ASN A 112 7.53 16.02 6.76
N ASN A 113 7.11 17.00 7.58
CA ASN A 113 6.67 18.31 7.12
C ASN A 113 5.45 18.28 6.15
N GLY A 114 4.64 17.23 6.26
CA GLY A 114 3.47 16.99 5.42
C GLY A 114 3.80 16.40 4.04
N THR A 115 5.06 16.03 3.79
CA THR A 115 5.47 15.43 2.51
C THR A 115 4.87 14.03 2.36
N VAL A 116 4.25 13.79 1.20
CA VAL A 116 3.72 12.51 0.75
C VAL A 116 4.11 12.31 -0.71
N TYR A 117 4.02 11.08 -1.20
CA TYR A 117 4.25 10.76 -2.60
C TYR A 117 2.97 10.23 -3.23
N ALA A 118 2.68 10.65 -4.44
CA ALA A 118 1.58 10.10 -5.22
C ALA A 118 1.88 8.62 -5.54
N ALA A 119 1.03 7.71 -5.07
CA ALA A 119 1.17 6.29 -5.40
C ALA A 119 0.69 5.97 -6.83
N TYR A 120 -0.22 6.78 -7.35
CA TYR A 120 -0.87 6.59 -8.64
C TYR A 120 -0.94 7.91 -9.42
N ASP A 121 -1.12 7.78 -10.73
CA ASP A 121 -1.53 8.90 -11.58
C ASP A 121 -2.96 9.33 -11.24
N TYR A 122 -3.20 10.64 -11.24
CA TYR A 122 -4.52 11.21 -11.07
C TYR A 122 -4.69 12.44 -11.95
N GLU A 123 -5.77 12.45 -12.74
CA GLU A 123 -6.19 13.59 -13.55
C GLU A 123 -7.39 14.27 -12.89
N ALA A 124 -7.23 15.57 -12.59
CA ALA A 124 -8.25 16.38 -11.93
C ALA A 124 -9.54 16.43 -12.76
N GLN A 125 -10.68 16.27 -12.10
CA GLN A 125 -12.01 16.35 -12.68
C GLN A 125 -12.69 17.69 -12.38
N PHE A 126 -12.30 18.34 -11.28
CA PHE A 126 -12.78 19.64 -10.85
C PHE A 126 -11.65 20.67 -10.76
N ASP A 127 -11.99 21.96 -10.88
CA ASP A 127 -11.01 23.06 -10.92
C ASP A 127 -10.21 23.23 -9.62
N ASP A 128 -10.71 22.70 -8.51
CA ASP A 128 -10.10 22.73 -7.17
C ASP A 128 -9.29 21.47 -6.83
N GLU A 129 -9.19 20.51 -7.75
CA GLU A 129 -8.39 19.29 -7.60
C GLU A 129 -6.98 19.44 -8.19
N LEU A 130 -6.01 18.73 -7.62
CA LEU A 130 -4.64 18.68 -8.12
C LEU A 130 -4.46 17.48 -9.05
N THR A 131 -3.89 17.70 -10.25
CA THR A 131 -3.39 16.61 -11.11
C THR A 131 -1.96 16.26 -10.71
N PHE A 132 -1.64 14.98 -10.59
CA PHE A 132 -0.31 14.49 -10.23
C PHE A 132 -0.02 13.14 -10.88
N LYS A 133 1.26 12.80 -10.97
CA LYS A 133 1.77 11.53 -11.50
C LYS A 133 2.34 10.66 -10.40
N ALA A 134 2.30 9.35 -10.60
CA ALA A 134 2.90 8.40 -9.68
C ALA A 134 4.39 8.76 -9.44
N GLY A 135 4.78 8.84 -8.16
CA GLY A 135 6.11 9.28 -7.72
C GLY A 135 6.25 10.78 -7.46
N ASP A 136 5.27 11.62 -7.80
CA ASP A 136 5.32 13.05 -7.51
C ASP A 136 5.36 13.31 -5.99
N GLU A 137 6.26 14.19 -5.56
CA GLU A 137 6.33 14.68 -4.19
C GLU A 137 5.27 15.77 -3.97
N LEU A 138 4.36 15.53 -3.05
CA LEU A 138 3.26 16.43 -2.69
C LEU A 138 3.39 16.85 -1.22
N ARG A 139 2.85 18.02 -0.88
CA ARG A 139 2.80 18.49 0.51
C ARG A 139 1.36 18.71 0.94
N VAL A 140 0.94 17.96 1.95
CA VAL A 140 -0.37 18.14 2.59
C VAL A 140 -0.32 19.43 3.41
N ILE A 141 -1.18 20.39 3.08
CA ILE A 141 -1.25 21.71 3.73
C ILE A 141 -2.19 21.66 4.94
N SER A 142 -3.28 20.91 4.81
CA SER A 142 -4.27 20.67 5.87
C SER A 142 -4.95 19.34 5.60
N LYS A 143 -5.35 18.65 6.67
CA LYS A 143 -6.30 17.53 6.58
C LYS A 143 -7.67 18.03 6.99
N ASP A 144 -8.71 17.53 6.34
CA ASP A 144 -10.06 17.75 6.81
C ASP A 144 -10.25 16.96 8.11
N ASP A 145 -10.39 17.67 9.23
CA ASP A 145 -10.78 17.07 10.50
C ASP A 145 -12.24 16.59 10.36
N LYS A 146 -12.42 15.29 10.11
CA LYS A 146 -13.76 14.65 10.14
C LYS A 146 -14.32 14.48 11.56
N GLU A 147 -13.76 15.14 12.57
CA GLU A 147 -14.37 15.21 13.90
C GLU A 147 -15.41 16.35 13.98
N LYS A 148 -16.62 16.11 13.44
CA LYS A 148 -17.87 16.72 13.91
C LYS A 148 -19.04 15.75 13.82
#